data_AF-A0A2W4IDV8-F1
#
_entry.id   AF-A0A2W4IDV8-F1
#
_cell.length_a   1.000
_cell.length_b   1.000
_cell.length_c   1.000
_cell.angle_alpha   90.00
_cell.angle_beta   90.00
_cell.angle_gamma   90.00
#
_symmetry.space_group_name_H-M   'P 1'
#
loop_
_entity.id
_entity.type
_entity.pdbx_description
1 polymer ?
#
loop_
_entity_poly.entity_id
_entity_poly.type
_entity_poly.pdbx_seq_one_letter_code
_entity_poly.pdbx_strand_id
1 'polypeptide(L)'
;MDMLLAEVGVRCDRCGTSFVSRQLPTFIDIGHRNSELRQDYRGYQPMMEQYAIISCPSCGRADWSTEFPPVPGKPVLTQASTSAHMQYRQAALDKERNAGSINSFQAAVFYVHAAWCADDSKAFPQAREYRRLAVESYKRSLSDNTCPQDSRGETEYLIGELMRRAGDFEGARDHFRMCIGRLNARFAFMARKIMRLCEQGSTEPIPFEADAAMQSSVASSGSALGAPVGISAPVAPAGAPPSSAPPSPRASYSGPPTVGPPGFSGSPSTGQSQPSHQSMPAASPGPLRSSTNPPSSAGSKGPPAGSSGDAGGPPVGPPGSKKGDSKPKGSPTQPPPGAPPLA
;
A
#
# COMPACT_ATOMS: atom_id res chain seq x y z
N MET A 1 5.56 -10.05 -23.35
CA MET A 1 6.80 -9.46 -22.82
C MET A 1 7.15 -10.25 -21.59
N ASP A 2 8.13 -11.14 -21.69
CA ASP A 2 8.66 -11.81 -20.51
C ASP A 2 9.37 -10.75 -19.67
N MET A 3 8.81 -10.43 -18.50
CA MET A 3 9.52 -9.62 -17.53
C MET A 3 10.76 -10.40 -17.11
N LEU A 4 11.93 -9.81 -17.36
CA LEU A 4 13.20 -10.36 -16.91
C LEU A 4 13.27 -10.22 -15.39
N LEU A 5 12.83 -11.28 -14.70
CA LEU A 5 13.00 -11.43 -13.26
C LEU A 5 14.41 -11.92 -12.98
N ALA A 6 15.10 -11.25 -12.08
CA ALA A 6 16.42 -11.66 -11.63
C ALA A 6 16.32 -12.54 -10.39
N GLU A 7 17.09 -13.61 -10.33
CA GLU A 7 17.34 -14.34 -9.08
C GLU A 7 18.44 -13.63 -8.31
N VAL A 8 18.10 -13.08 -7.15
CA VAL A 8 19.01 -12.31 -6.30
C VAL A 8 19.15 -13.03 -4.96
N GLY A 9 20.39 -13.38 -4.61
CA GLY A 9 20.73 -13.86 -3.27
C GLY A 9 20.69 -12.71 -2.28
N VAL A 10 19.94 -12.87 -1.19
CA VAL A 10 19.76 -11.84 -0.15
C VAL A 10 19.94 -12.42 1.25
N ARG A 11 20.21 -11.57 2.24
CA ARG A 11 20.32 -11.95 3.67
C ARG A 11 19.25 -11.27 4.50
N CYS A 12 18.61 -12.02 5.39
CA CYS A 12 17.74 -11.43 6.42
C CYS A 12 18.59 -10.84 7.56
N ASP A 13 18.41 -9.56 7.85
CA ASP A 13 19.04 -8.85 8.98
C ASP A 13 18.56 -9.34 10.37
N ARG A 14 17.32 -9.83 10.49
CA ARG A 14 16.73 -10.29 11.75
C ARG A 14 17.30 -11.62 12.22
N CYS A 15 17.50 -12.59 11.32
CA CYS A 15 17.95 -13.95 11.68
C CYS A 15 19.23 -14.42 10.98
N GLY A 16 19.81 -13.58 10.10
CA GLY A 16 21.05 -13.88 9.38
C GLY A 16 20.93 -14.87 8.23
N THR A 17 19.75 -15.47 8.00
CA THR A 17 19.53 -16.49 6.95
C THR A 17 19.68 -15.89 5.55
N SER A 18 20.45 -16.54 4.69
CA SER A 18 20.61 -16.19 3.26
C SER A 18 19.72 -17.05 2.38
N PHE A 19 19.06 -16.45 1.39
CA PHE A 19 18.13 -17.13 0.49
C PHE A 19 18.03 -16.42 -0.87
N VAL A 20 17.57 -17.14 -1.90
CA VAL A 20 17.31 -16.62 -3.25
C VAL A 20 15.89 -16.05 -3.31
N SER A 21 15.76 -14.85 -3.87
CA SER A 21 14.49 -14.17 -4.14
C SER A 21 14.39 -13.82 -5.62
N ARG A 22 13.16 -13.75 -6.15
CA ARG A 22 12.91 -13.29 -7.52
C ARG A 22 12.52 -11.82 -7.47
N GLN A 23 13.35 -10.96 -8.05
CA GLN A 23 13.18 -9.52 -7.97
C GLN A 23 13.09 -8.89 -9.36
N LEU A 24 12.45 -7.73 -9.41
CA LEU A 24 12.53 -6.84 -10.57
C LEU A 24 13.80 -6.00 -10.47
N PRO A 25 14.75 -6.11 -11.42
CA PRO A 25 15.99 -5.35 -11.37
C PRO A 25 15.75 -3.84 -11.54
N THR A 26 14.74 -3.47 -12.33
CA THR A 26 14.38 -2.08 -12.58
C THR A 26 12.88 -1.92 -12.51
N PHE A 27 12.42 -0.99 -11.68
CA PHE A 27 11.03 -0.54 -11.68
C PHE A 27 10.90 0.65 -12.65
N ILE A 28 10.07 0.49 -13.69
CA ILE A 28 9.83 1.54 -14.67
C ILE A 28 8.51 2.21 -14.34
N ASP A 29 8.56 3.46 -13.90
CA ASP A 29 7.36 4.27 -13.73
C ASP A 29 6.89 4.84 -15.09
N ILE A 30 5.71 4.41 -15.54
CA ILE A 30 5.08 4.87 -16.78
C ILE A 30 4.20 6.12 -16.59
N GLY A 31 4.03 6.61 -15.36
CA GLY A 31 3.18 7.76 -15.02
C GLY A 31 1.67 7.50 -15.01
N HIS A 32 1.18 6.48 -15.73
CA HIS A 32 -0.23 6.09 -15.71
C HIS A 32 -0.60 5.38 -14.40
N ARG A 33 -1.70 5.83 -13.79
CA ARG A 33 -2.21 5.35 -12.51
C ARG A 33 -3.72 5.10 -12.55
N ASN A 34 -4.23 4.24 -11.69
CA ASN A 34 -5.65 4.14 -11.38
C ASN A 34 -6.03 5.06 -10.18
N SER A 35 -7.30 5.07 -9.80
CA SER A 35 -7.81 5.91 -8.71
C SER A 35 -7.14 5.66 -7.36
N GLU A 36 -6.67 4.44 -7.09
CA GLU A 36 -5.88 4.08 -5.89
C GLU A 36 -4.40 4.43 -6.03
N LEU A 37 -3.98 5.12 -7.11
CA LEU A 37 -2.58 5.45 -7.41
C LEU A 37 -1.70 4.24 -7.69
N ARG A 38 -2.30 3.08 -8.00
CA ARG A 38 -1.58 1.92 -8.54
C ARG A 38 -1.19 2.17 -9.99
N GLN A 39 -0.01 1.75 -10.39
CA GLN A 39 0.41 1.80 -11.79
C GLN A 39 -0.47 0.93 -12.69
N ASP A 40 -0.97 1.50 -13.79
CA ASP A 40 -1.84 0.83 -14.76
C ASP A 40 -1.35 1.13 -16.18
N TYR A 41 -1.15 0.11 -17.00
CA TYR A 41 -0.74 0.26 -18.40
C TYR A 41 -1.87 -0.13 -19.34
N ARG A 42 -2.70 0.84 -19.74
CA ARG A 42 -3.77 0.66 -20.75
C ARG A 42 -4.69 -0.55 -20.43
N GLY A 43 -5.02 -0.78 -19.17
CA GLY A 43 -5.85 -1.90 -18.73
C GLY A 43 -5.08 -3.21 -18.48
N TYR A 44 -3.77 -3.24 -18.76
CA TYR A 44 -2.87 -4.25 -18.21
C TYR A 44 -2.34 -3.73 -16.87
N GLN A 45 -2.71 -4.41 -15.80
CA GLN A 45 -2.12 -4.19 -14.48
C GLN A 45 -0.85 -5.05 -14.41
N PRO A 46 0.35 -4.48 -14.61
CA PRO A 46 1.56 -5.27 -14.50
C PRO A 46 1.67 -5.69 -13.03
N MET A 47 1.62 -7.01 -12.76
CA MET A 47 1.74 -7.58 -11.41
C MET A 47 3.19 -7.48 -10.93
N MET A 48 3.71 -6.25 -10.82
CA MET A 48 5.10 -5.97 -10.45
C MET A 48 5.29 -6.01 -8.94
N GLU A 49 4.25 -5.63 -8.19
CA GLU A 49 4.31 -5.45 -6.75
C GLU A 49 4.67 -6.75 -6.02
N GLN A 50 4.28 -7.91 -6.59
CA GLN A 50 4.64 -9.21 -6.03
C GLN A 50 6.15 -9.48 -5.97
N TYR A 51 6.95 -8.76 -6.75
CA TYR A 51 8.41 -8.88 -6.80
C TYR A 51 9.15 -7.75 -6.08
N ALA A 52 8.40 -6.78 -5.52
CA ALA A 52 8.95 -5.68 -4.73
C ALA A 52 8.97 -6.00 -3.22
N ILE A 53 8.34 -7.10 -2.80
CA ILE A 53 8.28 -7.56 -1.41
C ILE A 53 9.01 -8.90 -1.26
N ILE A 54 9.76 -9.03 -0.16
CA ILE A 54 10.47 -10.27 0.18
C ILE A 54 10.08 -10.71 1.58
N SER A 55 9.88 -12.02 1.77
CA SER A 55 9.69 -12.64 3.07
C SER A 55 10.80 -13.65 3.37
N CYS A 56 11.44 -13.50 4.52
CA CYS A 56 12.44 -14.44 5.01
C CYS A 56 11.79 -15.81 5.29
N PRO A 57 12.29 -16.91 4.68
CA PRO A 57 11.71 -18.23 4.87
C PRO A 57 11.95 -18.82 6.28
N SER A 58 12.88 -18.26 7.04
CA SER A 58 13.24 -18.74 8.39
C SER A 58 12.41 -18.07 9.48
N CYS A 59 12.45 -16.73 9.57
CA CYS A 59 11.81 -15.98 10.66
C CYS A 59 10.52 -15.24 10.26
N GLY A 60 10.11 -15.30 8.99
CA GLY A 60 8.91 -14.63 8.50
C GLY A 60 8.98 -13.10 8.41
N ARG A 61 10.15 -12.46 8.66
CA ARG A 61 10.33 -11.02 8.40
C ARG A 61 9.99 -10.73 6.95
N ALA A 62 9.09 -9.78 6.72
CA ALA A 62 8.75 -9.29 5.41
C ALA A 62 9.01 -7.78 5.30
N ASP A 63 9.61 -7.35 4.20
CA ASP A 63 9.89 -5.93 3.92
C ASP A 63 10.13 -5.73 2.42
N TRP A 64 10.30 -4.49 1.98
CA TRP A 64 10.70 -4.17 0.61
C TRP A 64 11.98 -4.92 0.21
N SER A 65 12.10 -5.31 -1.05
CA SER A 65 13.29 -6.03 -1.54
C SER A 65 14.59 -5.28 -1.29
N THR A 66 14.55 -3.95 -1.33
CA THR A 66 15.68 -3.05 -1.05
C THR A 66 16.17 -3.09 0.39
N GLU A 67 15.35 -3.58 1.33
CA GLU A 67 15.67 -3.71 2.77
C GLU A 67 16.33 -5.06 3.12
N PHE A 68 16.63 -5.87 2.10
CA PHE A 68 17.38 -7.12 2.25
C PHE A 68 18.72 -7.00 1.52
N PRO A 69 19.86 -6.91 2.26
CA PRO A 69 21.16 -6.74 1.64
C PRO A 69 21.51 -7.93 0.73
N PRO A 70 22.05 -7.68 -0.47
CA PRO A 70 22.43 -8.73 -1.41
C PRO A 70 23.64 -9.52 -0.88
N VAL A 71 23.71 -10.80 -1.23
CA VAL A 71 24.79 -11.73 -0.84
C VAL A 71 25.46 -12.30 -2.08
N PRO A 72 26.80 -12.30 -2.16
CA PRO A 72 27.50 -12.96 -3.25
C PRO A 72 27.35 -14.48 -3.18
N GLY A 73 27.25 -15.14 -4.34
CA GLY A 73 27.07 -16.59 -4.45
C GLY A 73 25.60 -17.00 -4.55
N LYS A 74 25.36 -18.31 -4.64
CA LYS A 74 24.01 -18.89 -4.75
C LYS A 74 23.58 -19.47 -3.39
N PRO A 75 22.71 -18.79 -2.62
CA PRO A 75 22.15 -19.35 -1.41
C PRO A 75 21.42 -20.68 -1.66
N VAL A 76 21.40 -21.54 -0.64
CA VAL A 76 20.73 -22.85 -0.72
C VAL A 76 19.20 -22.73 -0.61
N LEU A 77 18.73 -21.79 0.20
CA LEU A 77 17.31 -21.59 0.45
C LEU A 77 16.68 -20.69 -0.61
N THR A 78 15.40 -20.91 -0.89
CA THR A 78 14.57 -20.03 -1.72
C THR A 78 13.52 -19.32 -0.86
N GLN A 79 13.07 -18.16 -1.29
CA GLN A 79 11.96 -17.43 -0.67
C GLN A 79 10.73 -18.34 -0.53
N ALA A 80 10.01 -18.20 0.58
CA ALA A 80 8.78 -18.95 0.82
C ALA A 80 7.71 -18.62 -0.25
N SER A 81 6.93 -19.61 -0.66
CA SER A 81 5.86 -19.49 -1.67
C SER A 81 4.58 -18.82 -1.14
N THR A 82 4.72 -17.89 -0.19
CA THR A 82 3.61 -17.14 0.37
C THR A 82 3.06 -16.15 -0.67
N SER A 83 1.73 -16.03 -0.77
CA SER A 83 1.11 -15.06 -1.67
C SER A 83 1.57 -13.63 -1.35
N ALA A 84 1.80 -12.81 -2.38
CA ALA A 84 2.35 -11.45 -2.20
C ALA A 84 1.53 -10.59 -1.24
N HIS A 85 0.19 -10.68 -1.28
CA HIS A 85 -0.66 -9.93 -0.36
C HIS A 85 -0.46 -10.32 1.11
N MET A 86 -0.14 -11.59 1.40
CA MET A 86 0.19 -12.03 2.75
C MET A 86 1.58 -11.58 3.19
N GLN A 87 2.54 -11.51 2.25
CA GLN A 87 3.87 -10.95 2.51
C GLN A 87 3.77 -9.46 2.89
N TYR A 88 3.00 -8.68 2.11
CA TYR A 88 2.73 -7.28 2.41
C TYR A 88 2.00 -7.07 3.74
N ARG A 89 0.99 -7.90 4.04
CA ARG A 89 0.31 -7.87 5.34
C ARG A 89 1.30 -8.11 6.49
N GLN A 90 2.21 -9.07 6.35
CA GLN A 90 3.21 -9.35 7.37
C GLN A 90 4.18 -8.16 7.55
N ALA A 91 4.58 -7.52 6.45
CA ALA A 91 5.42 -6.32 6.49
C ALA A 91 4.71 -5.16 7.22
N ALA A 92 3.42 -4.95 6.95
CA ALA A 92 2.60 -3.96 7.65
C ALA A 92 2.56 -4.20 9.16
N LEU A 93 2.28 -5.44 9.58
CA LEU A 93 2.25 -5.83 11.00
C LEU A 93 3.60 -5.65 11.68
N ASP A 94 4.70 -5.93 10.98
CA ASP A 94 6.05 -5.70 11.50
C ASP A 94 6.32 -4.19 11.72
N LYS A 95 5.85 -3.31 10.81
CA LYS A 95 5.95 -1.85 11.01
C LYS A 95 5.06 -1.33 12.14
N GLU A 96 3.91 -1.96 12.40
CA GLU A 96 3.04 -1.62 13.54
C GLU A 96 3.60 -2.06 14.90
N ARG A 97 4.32 -3.19 14.94
CA ARG A 97 4.83 -3.79 16.20
C ARG A 97 6.19 -3.26 16.64
N ASN A 98 6.99 -2.70 15.73
CA ASN A 98 8.36 -2.31 16.06
C ASN A 98 8.39 -1.19 17.12
N ALA A 99 8.76 -1.56 18.35
CA ALA A 99 8.72 -0.75 19.56
C ALA A 99 9.62 0.51 19.55
N GLY A 100 10.48 0.68 18.54
CA GLY A 100 11.40 1.82 18.43
C GLY A 100 10.85 3.03 17.66
N SER A 101 9.86 2.83 16.79
CA SER A 101 9.18 3.90 16.05
C SER A 101 7.96 3.31 15.36
N ILE A 102 6.76 3.68 15.81
CA ILE A 102 5.52 3.32 15.13
C ILE A 102 5.51 4.09 13.80
N ASN A 103 5.81 3.41 12.69
CA ASN A 103 5.76 4.01 11.36
C ASN A 103 4.40 3.72 10.72
N SER A 104 3.37 4.41 11.21
CA SER A 104 1.98 4.27 10.74
C SER A 104 1.86 4.49 9.23
N PHE A 105 2.64 5.41 8.68
CA PHE A 105 2.66 5.69 7.24
C PHE A 105 3.14 4.48 6.42
N GLN A 106 4.27 3.86 6.77
CA GLN A 106 4.79 2.68 6.07
C GLN A 106 3.85 1.47 6.22
N ALA A 107 3.24 1.28 7.40
CA ALA A 107 2.23 0.24 7.58
C ALA A 107 1.04 0.42 6.61
N ALA A 108 0.55 1.66 6.48
CA ALA A 108 -0.53 1.98 5.55
C ALA A 108 -0.17 1.69 4.10
N VAL A 109 1.04 2.09 3.66
CA VAL A 109 1.54 1.80 2.31
C VAL A 109 1.55 0.29 2.06
N PHE A 110 2.06 -0.51 3.01
CA PHE A 110 2.05 -1.97 2.86
C PHE A 110 0.63 -2.55 2.79
N TYR A 111 -0.31 -2.05 3.57
CA TYR A 111 -1.71 -2.48 3.47
C TYR A 111 -2.34 -2.13 2.11
N VAL A 112 -2.01 -0.98 1.52
CA VAL A 112 -2.44 -0.63 0.15
C VAL A 112 -1.90 -1.64 -0.88
N HIS A 113 -0.59 -1.94 -0.83
CA HIS A 113 0.01 -2.94 -1.71
C HIS A 113 -0.57 -4.35 -1.47
N ALA A 114 -0.87 -4.71 -0.22
CA ALA A 114 -1.56 -5.95 0.11
C ALA A 114 -2.94 -6.02 -0.57
N ALA A 115 -3.70 -4.91 -0.56
CA ALA A 115 -5.00 -4.83 -1.21
C ALA A 115 -4.89 -5.02 -2.73
N TRP A 116 -3.90 -4.41 -3.39
CA TRP A 116 -3.65 -4.58 -4.82
C TRP A 116 -3.33 -6.02 -5.19
N CYS A 117 -2.38 -6.65 -4.48
CA CYS A 117 -2.03 -8.05 -4.73
C CYS A 117 -3.18 -9.01 -4.39
N ALA A 118 -4.07 -8.65 -3.45
CA ALA A 118 -5.26 -9.44 -3.13
C ALA A 118 -6.30 -9.35 -4.24
N ASP A 119 -6.53 -8.17 -4.84
CA ASP A 119 -7.38 -8.02 -6.03
C ASP A 119 -6.87 -8.88 -7.20
N ASP A 120 -5.56 -8.88 -7.46
CA ASP A 120 -4.94 -9.70 -8.52
C ASP A 120 -5.17 -11.20 -8.29
N SER A 121 -5.15 -11.61 -7.01
CA SER A 121 -5.40 -12.99 -6.58
C SER A 121 -6.90 -13.31 -6.45
N LYS A 122 -7.80 -12.37 -6.79
CA LYS A 122 -9.26 -12.47 -6.62
C LYS A 122 -9.71 -12.71 -5.17
N ALA A 123 -8.88 -12.32 -4.21
CA ALA A 123 -9.15 -12.39 -2.77
C ALA A 123 -9.86 -11.11 -2.30
N PHE A 124 -11.02 -10.81 -2.90
CA PHE A 124 -11.73 -9.54 -2.69
C PHE A 124 -12.10 -9.23 -1.23
N PRO A 125 -12.54 -10.21 -0.40
CA PRO A 125 -12.80 -9.94 1.02
C PRO A 125 -11.56 -9.43 1.75
N GLN A 126 -10.39 -10.05 1.49
CA GLN A 126 -9.11 -9.64 2.07
C GLN A 126 -8.68 -8.27 1.54
N ALA A 127 -8.89 -8.00 0.25
CA ALA A 127 -8.57 -6.70 -0.33
C ALA A 127 -9.36 -5.57 0.33
N ARG A 128 -10.67 -5.77 0.60
CA ARG A 128 -11.50 -4.80 1.34
C ARG A 128 -11.01 -4.61 2.77
N GLU A 129 -10.58 -5.68 3.43
CA GLU A 129 -10.04 -5.60 4.78
C GLU A 129 -8.71 -4.83 4.84
N TYR A 130 -7.78 -5.12 3.92
CA TYR A 130 -6.53 -4.38 3.83
C TYR A 130 -6.74 -2.89 3.55
N ARG A 131 -7.76 -2.51 2.77
CA ARG A 131 -8.14 -1.11 2.58
C ARG A 131 -8.61 -0.43 3.87
N ARG A 132 -9.39 -1.13 4.72
CA ARG A 132 -9.80 -0.59 6.02
C ARG A 132 -8.60 -0.37 6.94
N LEU A 133 -7.72 -1.35 7.02
CA LEU A 133 -6.47 -1.24 7.80
C LEU A 133 -5.59 -0.11 7.27
N ALA A 134 -5.44 0.04 5.94
CA ALA A 134 -4.72 1.15 5.33
C ALA A 134 -5.32 2.51 5.70
N VAL A 135 -6.65 2.66 5.69
CA VAL A 135 -7.34 3.88 6.11
C VAL A 135 -7.04 4.22 7.57
N GLU A 136 -7.09 3.24 8.47
CA GLU A 136 -6.77 3.44 9.89
C GLU A 136 -5.32 3.85 10.10
N SER A 137 -4.37 3.14 9.47
CA SER A 137 -2.94 3.45 9.55
C SER A 137 -2.61 4.82 8.95
N TYR A 138 -3.23 5.21 7.83
CA TYR A 138 -3.04 6.54 7.26
C TYR A 138 -3.61 7.65 8.15
N LYS A 139 -4.82 7.47 8.70
CA LYS A 139 -5.40 8.42 9.66
C LYS A 139 -4.48 8.59 10.87
N ARG A 140 -3.96 7.48 11.42
CA ARG A 140 -2.97 7.50 12.51
C ARG A 140 -1.71 8.28 12.08
N SER A 141 -1.20 8.04 10.87
CA SER A 141 0.00 8.70 10.34
C SER A 141 -0.13 10.22 10.19
N LEU A 142 -1.35 10.70 9.92
CA LEU A 142 -1.64 12.13 9.85
C LEU A 142 -1.72 12.77 11.23
N SER A 143 -2.16 12.02 12.25
CA SER A 143 -2.26 12.47 13.64
C SER A 143 -0.92 12.43 14.39
N ASP A 144 -0.12 11.38 14.18
CA ASP A 144 1.20 11.21 14.82
C ASP A 144 2.35 11.91 14.06
N ASN A 145 2.04 12.54 12.92
CA ASN A 145 2.98 13.21 12.02
C ASN A 145 4.08 12.31 11.43
N THR A 146 3.88 10.99 11.38
CA THR A 146 4.76 10.07 10.64
C THR A 146 4.57 10.18 9.13
N CYS A 147 3.44 10.73 8.66
CA CYS A 147 3.23 11.06 7.25
C CYS A 147 4.14 12.22 6.81
N PRO A 148 5.00 12.03 5.79
CA PRO A 148 5.79 13.11 5.19
C PRO A 148 4.91 14.27 4.70
N GLN A 149 5.39 15.52 4.87
CA GLN A 149 4.59 16.73 4.59
C GLN A 149 4.18 16.85 3.12
N ASP A 150 5.08 16.50 2.21
CA ASP A 150 4.85 16.44 0.76
C ASP A 150 3.79 15.39 0.37
N SER A 151 3.69 14.31 1.16
CA SER A 151 2.78 13.19 0.93
C SER A 151 1.41 13.34 1.60
N ARG A 152 1.19 14.38 2.42
CA ARG A 152 -0.07 14.55 3.16
C ARG A 152 -1.28 14.72 2.26
N GLY A 153 -1.15 15.51 1.18
CA GLY A 153 -2.26 15.73 0.24
C GLY A 153 -2.66 14.46 -0.51
N GLU A 154 -1.67 13.64 -0.88
CA GLU A 154 -1.89 12.33 -1.50
C GLU A 154 -2.53 11.34 -0.51
N THR A 155 -2.04 11.32 0.73
CA THR A 155 -2.57 10.48 1.81
C THR A 155 -4.04 10.79 2.11
N GLU A 156 -4.39 12.07 2.21
CA GLU A 156 -5.77 12.52 2.42
C GLU A 156 -6.70 12.10 1.28
N TYR A 157 -6.21 12.15 0.03
CA TYR A 157 -6.93 11.65 -1.12
C TYR A 157 -7.12 10.13 -1.07
N LEU A 158 -6.05 9.38 -0.79
CA LEU A 158 -6.07 7.92 -0.69
C LEU A 158 -7.02 7.44 0.40
N ILE A 159 -7.10 8.10 1.56
CA ILE A 159 -8.05 7.74 2.62
C ILE A 159 -9.48 7.68 2.06
N GLY A 160 -9.94 8.73 1.37
CA GLY A 160 -11.30 8.77 0.83
C GLY A 160 -11.54 7.73 -0.28
N GLU A 161 -10.57 7.51 -1.16
CA GLU A 161 -10.67 6.50 -2.21
C GLU A 161 -10.68 5.07 -1.66
N LEU A 162 -9.82 4.77 -0.68
CA LEU A 162 -9.75 3.46 -0.03
C LEU A 162 -11.04 3.16 0.75
N MET A 163 -11.64 4.18 1.39
CA MET A 163 -12.96 4.06 2.03
C MET A 163 -14.03 3.67 1.01
N ARG A 164 -14.10 4.33 -0.16
CA ARG A 164 -15.02 3.96 -1.24
C ARG A 164 -14.78 2.53 -1.70
N ARG A 165 -13.52 2.16 -1.95
CA ARG A 165 -13.14 0.82 -2.43
C ARG A 165 -13.39 -0.28 -1.39
N ALA A 166 -13.38 0.05 -0.10
CA ALA A 166 -13.84 -0.83 0.97
C ALA A 166 -15.38 -0.94 1.06
N GLY A 167 -16.11 -0.01 0.45
CA GLY A 167 -17.58 0.09 0.44
C GLY A 167 -18.16 1.04 1.49
N ASP A 168 -17.32 1.84 2.15
CA ASP A 168 -17.75 2.92 3.05
C ASP A 168 -17.98 4.21 2.23
N PHE A 169 -19.07 4.22 1.46
CA PHE A 169 -19.38 5.30 0.53
C PHE A 169 -19.71 6.62 1.24
N GLU A 170 -20.42 6.55 2.36
CA GLU A 170 -20.81 7.72 3.13
C GLU A 170 -19.59 8.34 3.80
N GLY A 171 -18.79 7.54 4.51
CA GLY A 171 -17.56 8.00 5.13
C GLY A 171 -16.57 8.57 4.12
N ALA A 172 -16.46 7.98 2.92
CA ALA A 172 -15.62 8.52 1.84
C ALA A 172 -16.08 9.93 1.40
N ARG A 173 -17.39 10.15 1.23
CA ARG A 173 -17.95 11.46 0.83
C ARG A 173 -17.71 12.51 1.90
N ASP A 174 -17.93 12.16 3.16
CA ASP A 174 -17.72 13.06 4.29
C ASP A 174 -16.24 13.44 4.44
N HIS A 175 -15.34 12.47 4.31
CA HIS A 175 -13.90 12.72 4.31
C HIS A 175 -13.50 13.71 3.20
N PHE A 176 -13.96 13.49 1.96
CA PHE A 176 -13.65 14.42 0.87
C PHE A 176 -14.25 15.80 1.06
N ARG A 177 -15.48 15.94 1.60
CA ARG A 177 -16.06 17.27 1.92
C ARG A 177 -15.16 18.06 2.87
N MET A 178 -14.52 17.38 3.81
CA MET A 178 -13.63 18.01 4.80
C MET A 178 -12.26 18.40 4.22
N CYS A 179 -11.69 17.61 3.30
CA CYS A 179 -10.31 17.81 2.84
C CYS A 179 -10.19 18.44 1.44
N ILE A 180 -11.24 18.46 0.62
CA ILE A 180 -11.17 18.88 -0.79
C ILE A 180 -10.57 20.27 -1.01
N GLY A 181 -10.81 21.22 -0.10
CA GLY A 181 -10.27 22.58 -0.20
C GLY A 181 -8.76 22.68 0.00
N ARG A 182 -8.12 21.69 0.63
CA ARG A 182 -6.67 21.62 0.85
C ARG A 182 -5.95 20.64 -0.08
N LEU A 183 -6.69 19.84 -0.85
CA LEU A 183 -6.10 18.95 -1.86
C LEU A 183 -5.51 19.78 -3.01
N ASN A 184 -4.46 19.26 -3.63
CA ASN A 184 -3.98 19.84 -4.89
C ASN A 184 -5.09 19.74 -5.97
N ALA A 185 -5.02 20.58 -7.01
CA ALA A 185 -6.08 20.63 -8.03
C ALA A 185 -6.36 19.26 -8.69
N ARG A 186 -5.30 18.46 -8.90
CA ARG A 186 -5.38 17.12 -9.50
C ARG A 186 -6.18 16.15 -8.62
N PHE A 187 -5.86 16.06 -7.33
CA PHE A 187 -6.58 15.22 -6.38
C PHE A 187 -7.98 15.77 -6.07
N ALA A 188 -8.16 17.08 -6.00
CA ALA A 188 -9.47 17.70 -5.79
C ALA A 188 -10.43 17.42 -6.96
N PHE A 189 -9.94 17.37 -8.20
CA PHE A 189 -10.71 16.95 -9.37
C PHE A 189 -11.16 15.49 -9.24
N MET A 190 -10.20 14.59 -8.97
CA MET A 190 -10.50 13.16 -8.81
C MET A 190 -11.43 12.89 -7.62
N ALA A 191 -11.24 13.57 -6.49
CA ALA A 191 -12.11 13.48 -5.32
C ALA A 191 -13.58 13.76 -5.65
N ARG A 192 -13.88 14.81 -6.45
CA ARG A 192 -15.27 15.10 -6.88
C ARG A 192 -15.85 13.98 -7.74
N LYS A 193 -15.05 13.38 -8.62
CA LYS A 193 -15.46 12.24 -9.44
C LYS A 193 -15.76 11.03 -8.56
N ILE A 194 -14.88 10.74 -7.59
CA ILE A 194 -15.04 9.66 -6.63
C ILE A 194 -16.29 9.86 -5.77
N MET A 195 -16.59 11.08 -5.31
CA MET A 195 -17.82 11.37 -4.57
C MET A 195 -19.10 11.02 -5.36
N ARG A 196 -19.12 11.24 -6.69
CA ARG A 196 -20.24 10.82 -7.55
C ARG A 196 -20.32 9.30 -7.69
N LEU A 197 -19.18 8.61 -7.74
CA LEU A 197 -19.14 7.15 -7.73
C LEU A 197 -19.63 6.56 -6.40
N CYS A 198 -19.37 7.23 -5.28
CA CYS A 198 -19.94 6.86 -3.98
C CYS A 198 -21.48 6.94 -3.99
N GLU A 199 -22.07 7.96 -4.64
CA GLU A 199 -23.54 8.08 -4.78
C GLU A 199 -24.14 6.94 -5.61
N GLN A 200 -23.37 6.37 -6.53
CA GLN A 200 -23.74 5.22 -7.34
C GLN A 200 -23.44 3.88 -6.64
N GLY A 201 -22.78 3.88 -5.48
CA GLY A 201 -22.32 2.67 -4.80
C GLY A 201 -21.27 1.87 -5.58
N SER A 202 -20.51 2.53 -6.47
CA SER A 202 -19.51 1.85 -7.29
C SER A 202 -18.21 1.66 -6.51
N THR A 203 -17.71 0.42 -6.48
CA THR A 203 -16.38 0.06 -5.96
C THR A 203 -15.35 -0.14 -7.05
N GLU A 204 -15.69 0.01 -8.34
CA GLU A 204 -14.74 -0.27 -9.42
C GLU A 204 -13.59 0.76 -9.45
N PRO A 205 -12.37 0.34 -9.82
CA PRO A 205 -11.27 1.27 -9.98
C PRO A 205 -11.47 2.05 -11.28
N ILE A 206 -11.14 3.33 -11.28
CA ILE A 206 -11.20 4.15 -12.50
C ILE A 206 -9.79 4.64 -12.87
N PRO A 207 -9.53 4.97 -14.14
CA PRO A 207 -8.29 5.61 -14.53
C PRO A 207 -8.08 6.93 -13.77
N PHE A 208 -6.85 7.20 -13.37
CA PHE A 208 -6.47 8.47 -12.79
C PHE A 208 -6.23 9.49 -13.91
N GLU A 209 -7.19 10.39 -14.09
CA GLU A 209 -7.14 11.42 -15.13
C GLU A 209 -6.30 12.60 -14.67
N ALA A 210 -4.98 12.45 -14.72
CA ALA A 210 -4.04 13.52 -14.38
C ALA A 210 -3.84 14.53 -15.52
N ASP A 211 -3.77 14.04 -16.76
CA ASP A 211 -3.20 14.81 -17.87
C ASP A 211 -4.25 15.39 -18.82
N ALA A 212 -5.46 14.79 -18.86
CA ALA A 212 -6.51 15.23 -19.77
C ALA A 212 -6.98 16.67 -19.48
N ALA A 213 -7.05 17.07 -18.21
CA ALA A 213 -7.45 18.41 -17.83
C ALA A 213 -6.39 19.47 -18.17
N MET A 214 -5.10 19.11 -18.12
CA MET A 214 -4.00 20.04 -18.37
C MET A 214 -3.70 20.18 -19.86
N GLN A 215 -3.91 19.14 -20.67
CA GLN A 215 -3.77 19.19 -22.12
C GLN A 215 -4.93 19.95 -22.79
N SER A 216 -6.15 19.86 -22.23
CA SER A 216 -7.32 20.59 -22.75
C SER A 216 -7.18 22.11 -22.66
N SER A 217 -6.51 22.66 -21.64
CA SER A 217 -6.36 24.12 -21.50
C SER A 217 -5.36 24.73 -22.50
N VAL A 218 -4.40 23.94 -22.98
CA VAL A 218 -3.41 24.42 -23.97
C VAL A 218 -4.02 24.48 -25.37
N ALA A 219 -4.91 23.53 -25.70
CA ALA A 219 -5.58 23.47 -27.00
C ALA A 219 -6.59 24.62 -27.22
N SER A 220 -7.26 25.10 -26.17
CA SER A 220 -8.26 26.18 -26.29
C SER A 220 -7.68 27.59 -26.33
N SER A 221 -6.36 27.75 -26.14
CA SER A 221 -5.68 29.07 -26.13
C SER A 221 -5.04 29.45 -27.47
N GLY A 222 -5.07 28.55 -28.47
CA GLY A 222 -4.30 28.68 -29.72
C GLY A 222 -5.06 29.16 -30.96
N SER A 223 -6.37 29.48 -30.88
CA SER A 223 -7.17 29.89 -32.06
C SER A 223 -7.73 31.30 -31.92
N ALA A 224 -6.84 32.29 -31.92
CA ALA A 224 -7.19 33.69 -32.19
C ALA A 224 -5.96 34.45 -32.73
N LEU A 225 -5.36 33.99 -33.84
CA LEU A 225 -4.49 34.84 -34.65
C LEU A 225 -5.27 35.27 -35.89
N GLY A 226 -5.59 36.55 -35.89
CA GLY A 226 -6.22 37.27 -36.99
C GLY A 226 -5.35 37.33 -38.24
N ALA A 227 -6.02 37.74 -39.32
CA ALA A 227 -5.48 37.91 -40.65
C ALA A 227 -4.23 38.82 -40.71
N PRO A 228 -3.32 38.60 -41.67
CA PRO A 228 -2.14 39.43 -41.85
C PRO A 228 -2.49 40.80 -42.46
N VAL A 229 -2.17 41.88 -41.74
CA VAL A 229 -2.06 43.23 -42.32
C VAL A 229 -0.59 43.57 -42.36
N GLY A 230 -0.07 43.76 -43.58
CA GLY A 230 1.33 44.15 -43.80
C GLY A 230 1.58 45.59 -43.37
N ILE A 231 2.74 45.83 -42.75
CA ILE A 231 3.46 47.10 -42.70
C ILE A 231 4.96 46.79 -42.48
N SER A 232 5.78 47.64 -43.11
CA SER A 232 7.22 47.65 -43.31
C SER A 232 8.12 47.59 -42.08
N ALA A 233 9.36 47.13 -42.33
CA ALA A 233 10.55 47.18 -41.46
C ALA A 233 10.92 48.61 -41.00
N PRO A 234 11.63 48.77 -39.86
CA PRO A 234 13.10 48.84 -39.94
C PRO A 234 13.93 48.32 -38.72
N VAL A 235 15.18 47.96 -39.03
CA VAL A 235 16.47 48.20 -38.31
C VAL A 235 16.63 47.79 -36.83
N ALA A 236 17.64 46.93 -36.60
CA ALA A 236 18.20 46.48 -35.32
C ALA A 236 18.94 47.60 -34.54
N PRO A 237 19.18 47.43 -33.22
CA PRO A 237 20.40 46.70 -32.83
C PRO A 237 20.32 45.85 -31.54
N ALA A 238 21.29 44.93 -31.51
CA ALA A 238 21.89 44.17 -30.41
C ALA A 238 21.46 44.44 -28.96
N GLY A 239 21.03 43.37 -28.27
CA GLY A 239 20.96 43.28 -26.81
C GLY A 239 20.66 41.83 -26.39
N ALA A 240 21.66 41.15 -25.83
CA ALA A 240 21.57 39.76 -25.38
C ALA A 240 20.65 39.61 -24.15
N PRO A 241 19.74 38.62 -24.10
CA PRO A 241 18.93 38.36 -22.92
C PRO A 241 19.63 37.42 -21.92
N PRO A 242 19.40 37.58 -20.60
CA PRO A 242 19.88 36.65 -19.59
C PRO A 242 19.11 35.32 -19.64
N SER A 243 19.88 34.24 -19.57
CA SER A 243 19.44 32.85 -19.40
C SER A 243 18.50 32.72 -18.20
N SER A 244 17.22 32.51 -18.46
CA SER A 244 16.22 32.11 -17.48
C SER A 244 15.91 30.64 -17.74
N ALA A 245 16.54 29.76 -16.95
CA ALA A 245 16.20 28.34 -16.92
C ALA A 245 14.76 28.19 -16.40
N PRO A 246 13.93 27.32 -17.01
CA PRO A 246 12.59 27.06 -16.50
C PRO A 246 12.66 26.35 -15.14
N PRO A 247 11.74 26.64 -14.20
CA PRO A 247 11.62 25.85 -12.98
C PRO A 247 11.24 24.42 -13.34
N SER A 248 12.04 23.46 -12.85
CA SER A 248 11.77 22.02 -12.96
C SER A 248 10.43 21.69 -12.29
N PRO A 249 9.51 20.96 -12.96
CA PRO A 249 8.31 20.48 -12.28
C PRO A 249 8.62 19.29 -11.39
N ARG A 250 8.37 19.50 -10.09
CA ARG A 250 7.74 18.59 -9.11
C ARG A 250 8.15 17.11 -9.02
N ALA A 251 8.62 16.78 -7.81
CA ALA A 251 8.21 15.63 -6.99
C ALA A 251 7.88 14.33 -7.75
N SER A 252 8.94 13.66 -8.18
CA SER A 252 8.91 12.23 -8.45
C SER A 252 8.47 11.49 -7.20
N TYR A 253 7.41 10.70 -7.30
CA TYR A 253 7.18 9.60 -6.37
C TYR A 253 8.45 8.76 -6.39
N SER A 254 9.18 8.75 -5.28
CA SER A 254 10.23 7.77 -5.10
C SER A 254 9.49 6.46 -4.94
N GLY A 255 9.65 5.55 -5.90
CA GLY A 255 9.44 4.14 -5.59
C GLY A 255 10.30 3.73 -4.38
N PRO A 256 10.28 2.44 -3.97
CA PRO A 256 11.26 1.96 -2.99
C PRO A 256 12.66 2.49 -3.38
N PRO A 257 13.42 3.06 -2.43
CA PRO A 257 14.58 3.90 -2.74
C PRO A 257 15.53 3.13 -3.66
N THR A 258 15.70 3.62 -4.89
CA THR A 258 16.71 3.13 -5.83
C THR A 258 18.08 3.59 -5.36
N VAL A 259 18.61 2.93 -4.33
CA VAL A 259 20.02 3.04 -3.97
C VAL A 259 20.78 2.13 -4.93
N GLY A 260 21.36 2.72 -5.98
CA GLY A 260 22.38 2.05 -6.78
C GLY A 260 23.59 1.69 -5.89
N PRO A 261 24.26 0.57 -6.15
CA PRO A 261 25.42 0.17 -5.35
C PRO A 261 26.54 1.22 -5.47
N PRO A 262 27.18 1.66 -4.38
CA PRO A 262 28.34 2.52 -4.46
C PRO A 262 29.50 1.75 -5.13
N GLY A 263 30.01 2.34 -6.20
CA GLY A 263 31.21 1.87 -6.89
C GLY A 263 32.40 1.84 -5.92
N PHE A 264 33.03 0.68 -5.85
CA PHE A 264 34.35 0.50 -5.25
C PHE A 264 35.40 1.27 -6.05
N SER A 265 36.06 2.25 -5.43
CA SER A 265 37.37 2.73 -5.86
C SER A 265 38.16 3.25 -4.65
N GLY A 266 39.17 2.50 -4.22
CA GLY A 266 40.12 2.95 -3.19
C GLY A 266 40.99 1.81 -2.65
N SER A 267 42.13 1.56 -3.30
CA SER A 267 43.26 0.78 -2.76
C SER A 267 44.21 1.72 -1.97
N PRO A 268 45.29 1.21 -1.34
CA PRO A 268 45.46 1.20 0.11
C PRO A 268 46.47 2.26 0.61
N SER A 269 46.29 2.74 1.84
CA SER A 269 47.36 3.44 2.56
C SER A 269 47.75 2.67 3.82
N THR A 270 49.05 2.37 3.83
CA THR A 270 49.86 1.72 4.84
C THR A 270 49.86 2.52 6.15
N GLY A 271 49.71 1.85 7.29
CA GLY A 271 49.81 2.48 8.60
C GLY A 271 49.92 1.47 9.72
N GLN A 272 51.15 1.01 9.97
CA GLN A 272 51.53 0.27 11.18
C GLN A 272 51.29 1.12 12.44
N SER A 273 50.76 0.52 13.50
CA SER A 273 51.40 0.42 14.83
C SER A 273 50.39 -0.05 15.89
N GLN A 274 50.61 -1.24 16.45
CA GLN A 274 50.11 -1.63 17.78
C GLN A 274 50.99 -0.96 18.86
N PRO A 275 50.55 -0.89 20.13
CA PRO A 275 50.87 -2.00 21.05
C PRO A 275 49.78 -2.33 22.11
N SER A 276 49.56 -3.64 22.30
CA SER A 276 49.36 -4.41 23.54
C SER A 276 48.40 -4.03 24.69
N HIS A 277 47.65 -5.08 25.09
CA HIS A 277 47.32 -5.57 26.45
C HIS A 277 46.34 -4.80 27.37
N GLN A 278 45.16 -5.40 27.58
CA GLN A 278 44.56 -5.75 28.90
C GLN A 278 43.25 -6.55 28.67
N SER A 279 43.26 -7.87 28.83
CA SER A 279 42.92 -8.61 30.06
C SER A 279 41.45 -8.51 30.46
N MET A 280 40.68 -9.54 30.09
CA MET A 280 39.37 -9.85 30.68
C MET A 280 39.53 -10.41 32.10
N PRO A 281 38.47 -10.31 32.91
CA PRO A 281 38.10 -11.47 33.71
C PRO A 281 36.66 -11.92 33.45
N ALA A 282 36.53 -13.25 33.40
CA ALA A 282 35.31 -14.01 33.37
C ALA A 282 34.51 -13.84 34.68
N ALA A 283 33.19 -13.71 34.55
CA ALA A 283 32.25 -13.89 35.65
C ALA A 283 31.48 -15.20 35.43
N SER A 284 31.74 -16.17 36.32
CA SER A 284 31.05 -17.45 36.45
C SER A 284 29.61 -17.29 36.96
N PRO A 285 28.73 -18.30 36.73
CA PRO A 285 27.31 -18.24 37.05
C PRO A 285 27.02 -18.64 38.51
N GLY A 286 26.12 -17.89 39.17
CA GLY A 286 25.59 -18.19 40.50
C GLY A 286 24.15 -18.73 40.46
N PRO A 287 23.69 -19.45 41.51
CA PRO A 287 22.80 -20.60 41.35
C PRO A 287 21.30 -20.33 41.63
N LEU A 288 20.53 -21.30 41.14
CA LEU A 288 19.17 -21.70 41.48
C LEU A 288 18.69 -21.30 42.89
N ARG A 289 17.52 -20.66 42.94
CA ARG A 289 16.59 -20.77 44.08
C ARG A 289 15.19 -21.13 43.57
N SER A 290 14.86 -22.40 43.73
CA SER A 290 13.50 -22.91 43.91
C SER A 290 13.08 -22.69 45.38
N SER A 291 11.79 -22.40 45.62
CA SER A 291 10.97 -22.98 46.71
C SER A 291 9.75 -22.10 47.02
N THR A 292 8.54 -22.68 46.84
CA THR A 292 7.35 -22.67 47.75
C THR A 292 6.81 -21.34 48.28
N ASN A 293 5.51 -21.04 48.43
CA ASN A 293 4.21 -21.70 48.26
C ASN A 293 3.15 -20.57 48.47
N PRO A 294 1.85 -20.79 48.15
CA PRO A 294 0.79 -19.78 48.22
C PRO A 294 0.07 -19.76 49.58
N PRO A 295 -0.79 -18.75 49.82
CA PRO A 295 -2.01 -18.97 50.61
C PRO A 295 -3.29 -18.52 49.88
N SER A 296 -4.14 -19.52 49.68
CA SER A 296 -5.59 -19.60 49.88
C SER A 296 -6.39 -18.37 50.36
N SER A 297 -7.52 -18.16 49.66
CA SER A 297 -8.90 -18.09 50.18
C SER A 297 -9.55 -16.77 50.63
N ALA A 298 -10.85 -16.72 50.28
CA ALA A 298 -11.98 -16.01 50.88
C ALA A 298 -12.25 -14.56 50.44
N GLY A 299 -13.40 -14.36 49.75
CA GLY A 299 -13.88 -13.03 49.40
C GLY A 299 -15.16 -12.99 48.57
N SER A 300 -16.18 -13.77 48.94
CA SER A 300 -17.55 -13.68 48.43
C SER A 300 -18.24 -12.38 48.85
N LYS A 301 -18.66 -11.52 47.91
CA LYS A 301 -19.78 -10.59 48.10
C LYS A 301 -20.60 -10.50 46.81
N GLY A 302 -21.89 -10.87 46.93
CA GLY A 302 -22.87 -10.92 45.85
C GLY A 302 -23.41 -9.56 45.42
N PRO A 303 -24.32 -9.58 44.42
CA PRO A 303 -24.95 -8.38 43.86
C PRO A 303 -26.15 -7.92 44.71
N PRO A 304 -26.43 -6.62 44.83
CA PRO A 304 -27.72 -6.15 45.33
C PRO A 304 -28.80 -6.25 44.24
N ALA A 305 -29.91 -6.86 44.63
CA ALA A 305 -31.21 -6.82 43.96
C ALA A 305 -32.02 -5.58 44.39
N GLY A 306 -32.94 -5.16 43.51
CA GLY A 306 -33.93 -4.09 43.72
C GLY A 306 -33.91 -3.10 42.55
N SER A 307 -34.99 -2.76 41.85
CA SER A 307 -36.39 -2.67 42.26
C SER A 307 -37.34 -2.82 41.08
N SER A 308 -38.48 -3.43 41.37
CA SER A 308 -39.75 -3.53 40.63
C SER A 308 -40.49 -2.20 40.47
N GLY A 309 -41.21 -2.04 39.36
CA GLY A 309 -42.25 -1.04 39.09
C GLY A 309 -42.62 -1.14 37.59
N ASP A 310 -43.56 -1.98 37.15
CA ASP A 310 -45.02 -1.97 37.30
C ASP A 310 -45.75 -1.09 36.25
N ALA A 311 -46.83 -1.68 35.71
CA ALA A 311 -47.86 -1.18 34.78
C ALA A 311 -47.40 -0.68 33.38
N GLY A 312 -47.94 -1.09 32.23
CA GLY A 312 -49.15 -1.83 31.89
C GLY A 312 -49.64 -1.34 30.50
N GLY A 313 -50.13 -2.23 29.63
CA GLY A 313 -50.96 -1.84 28.48
C GLY A 313 -50.71 -2.58 27.15
N PRO A 314 -51.74 -3.16 26.46
CA PRO A 314 -51.63 -4.12 25.34
C PRO A 314 -52.17 -3.52 24.00
N PRO A 315 -52.60 -4.26 22.94
CA PRO A 315 -52.34 -5.64 22.52
C PRO A 315 -51.84 -5.80 21.04
N VAL A 316 -51.23 -6.95 20.78
CA VAL A 316 -51.45 -7.90 19.66
C VAL A 316 -51.97 -7.34 18.31
N GLY A 317 -51.09 -7.35 17.30
CA GLY A 317 -51.44 -7.36 15.88
C GLY A 317 -51.06 -8.72 15.23
N PRO A 318 -51.80 -9.20 14.23
CA PRO A 318 -51.76 -10.60 13.77
C PRO A 318 -50.54 -10.95 12.89
N PRO A 319 -50.12 -12.23 12.85
CA PRO A 319 -49.04 -12.69 11.99
C PRO A 319 -49.49 -12.77 10.52
N GLY A 320 -48.92 -11.90 9.69
CA GLY A 320 -49.04 -11.94 8.24
C GLY A 320 -48.40 -13.20 7.66
N SER A 321 -49.25 -14.13 7.25
CA SER A 321 -48.92 -15.29 6.45
C SER A 321 -48.49 -14.88 5.04
N LYS A 322 -47.24 -15.15 4.64
CA LYS A 322 -46.87 -15.32 3.22
C LYS A 322 -45.87 -16.46 3.07
N LYS A 323 -46.42 -17.68 2.92
CA LYS A 323 -45.76 -18.77 2.19
C LYS A 323 -45.67 -18.34 0.71
N GLY A 324 -44.46 -18.10 0.23
CA GLY A 324 -44.14 -17.99 -1.18
C GLY A 324 -43.19 -19.12 -1.56
N ASP A 325 -43.77 -20.28 -1.88
CA ASP A 325 -43.08 -21.40 -2.51
C ASP A 325 -42.66 -21.01 -3.94
N SER A 326 -41.43 -20.55 -4.11
CA SER A 326 -40.80 -20.37 -5.43
C SER A 326 -39.85 -21.52 -5.69
N LYS A 327 -40.40 -22.59 -6.25
CA LYS A 327 -39.71 -23.76 -6.79
C LYS A 327 -38.86 -23.37 -8.00
N PRO A 328 -37.52 -23.48 -8.00
CA PRO A 328 -36.75 -23.42 -9.23
C PRO A 328 -36.96 -24.75 -9.99
N LYS A 329 -37.60 -24.68 -11.17
CA LYS A 329 -37.57 -25.76 -12.15
C LYS A 329 -36.11 -25.95 -12.58
N GLY A 330 -35.50 -27.03 -12.13
CA GLY A 330 -34.26 -27.54 -12.70
C GLY A 330 -34.50 -27.97 -14.15
N SER A 331 -33.77 -27.37 -15.07
CA SER A 331 -33.63 -27.83 -16.44
C SER A 331 -32.76 -29.10 -16.43
N PRO A 332 -33.14 -30.18 -17.14
CA PRO A 332 -32.29 -31.35 -17.26
C PRO A 332 -31.06 -31.02 -18.12
N THR A 333 -29.88 -31.12 -17.51
CA THR A 333 -28.59 -31.07 -18.22
C THR A 333 -28.49 -32.30 -19.11
N GLN A 334 -28.48 -32.10 -20.43
CA GLN A 334 -28.11 -33.15 -21.38
C GLN A 334 -26.64 -33.56 -21.18
N PRO A 335 -26.32 -34.85 -21.16
CA PRO A 335 -24.93 -35.31 -21.19
C PRO A 335 -24.31 -35.01 -22.56
N PRO A 336 -23.01 -34.64 -22.62
CA PRO A 336 -22.31 -34.44 -23.88
C PRO A 336 -22.15 -35.77 -24.64
N PRO A 337 -22.36 -35.80 -25.97
CA PRO A 337 -22.12 -36.98 -26.78
C PRO A 337 -20.62 -37.10 -27.11
N GLY A 338 -20.09 -38.31 -26.95
CA GLY A 338 -18.91 -38.78 -27.69
C GLY A 338 -17.59 -38.79 -26.92
N ALA A 339 -17.35 -39.88 -26.17
CA ALA A 339 -16.00 -40.38 -25.96
C ALA A 339 -15.92 -41.79 -26.59
N PRO A 340 -15.00 -42.04 -27.53
CA PRO A 340 -14.82 -43.37 -28.12
C PRO A 340 -14.17 -44.34 -27.13
N PRO A 341 -14.47 -45.65 -27.21
CA PRO A 341 -13.85 -46.65 -26.35
C PRO A 341 -12.37 -46.82 -26.71
N LEU A 342 -11.52 -46.79 -25.69
CA LEU A 342 -10.13 -47.22 -25.78
C LEU A 342 -10.08 -48.75 -25.95
N ALA A 343 -9.34 -49.19 -26.96
CA ALA A 343 -8.86 -50.55 -27.13
C ALA A 343 -7.53 -50.74 -26.36
#